data_AF-A0A7J7Q7E8-F1
#
_entry.id   AF-A0A7J7Q7E8-F1
#
_cell.length_a   1.000
_cell.length_b   1.000
_cell.length_c   1.000
_cell.angle_alpha   90.00
_cell.angle_beta   90.00
_cell.angle_gamma   90.00
#
_symmetry.space_group_name_H-M   'P 1'
#
loop_
_entity.id
_entity.type
_entity.pdbx_description
1 polymer ?
#
loop_
_entity_poly.entity_id
_entity_poly.type
_entity_poly.pdbx_seq_one_letter_code
_entity_poly.pdbx_strand_id
1 'polypeptide(L)'
;MGQRRKHMLQTAITQDIQPPADNQQIVRALGARGGNIVEVEYPNGATTLCMMPAKFNRKLWVRRGGYLIIEPSPEAEQDAGSRVTATIAAVLYEEHVKQLKKMQGVW
;
A
#
# COMPACT_ATOMS: atom_id res chain seq x y z
N MET A 1 20.99 -0.72 -26.02
CA MET A 1 20.20 -1.94 -25.73
C MET A 1 19.71 -1.91 -24.28
N GLY A 2 18.46 -1.49 -24.06
CA GLY A 2 17.89 -1.30 -22.73
C GLY A 2 17.26 -2.58 -22.17
N GLN A 3 17.98 -3.32 -21.32
CA GLN A 3 17.48 -4.53 -20.64
C GLN A 3 17.30 -4.38 -19.12
N ARG A 4 17.35 -3.16 -18.56
CA ARG A 4 17.23 -2.97 -17.10
C ARG A 4 15.85 -2.59 -16.58
N ARG A 5 14.92 -2.13 -17.43
CA ARG A 5 13.58 -1.70 -16.99
C ARG A 5 12.56 -2.84 -16.86
N LYS A 6 12.79 -3.98 -17.51
CA LYS A 6 11.85 -5.12 -17.49
C LYS A 6 12.03 -6.04 -16.28
N HIS A 7 13.21 -6.09 -15.67
CA HIS A 7 13.46 -7.00 -14.54
C HIS A 7 12.87 -6.50 -13.22
N MET A 8 12.84 -5.19 -12.95
CA MET A 8 12.38 -4.69 -11.64
C MET A 8 10.86 -4.80 -11.42
N LEU A 9 10.07 -4.68 -12.50
CA LEU A 9 8.63 -4.91 -12.44
C LEU A 9 8.32 -6.40 -12.28
N GLN A 10 9.09 -7.27 -12.95
CA GLN A 10 8.91 -8.72 -12.87
C GLN A 10 9.21 -9.26 -11.47
N THR A 11 10.26 -8.76 -10.79
CA THR A 11 10.59 -9.23 -9.43
C THR A 11 9.54 -8.82 -8.39
N ALA A 12 8.87 -7.68 -8.54
CA ALA A 12 7.83 -7.25 -7.61
C ALA A 12 6.48 -7.97 -7.81
N ILE A 13 6.25 -8.56 -8.99
CA ILE A 13 5.05 -9.35 -9.32
C ILE A 13 5.25 -10.84 -8.97
N THR A 14 6.50 -11.34 -9.00
CA THR A 14 6.85 -12.73 -8.70
C THR A 14 7.21 -12.98 -7.23
N GLN A 15 7.10 -11.98 -6.34
CA GLN A 15 7.33 -12.21 -4.90
C GLN A 15 6.06 -12.75 -4.24
N ASP A 16 6.16 -13.94 -3.63
CA ASP A 16 5.13 -14.49 -2.75
C ASP A 16 4.72 -13.45 -1.71
N ILE A 17 3.49 -12.95 -1.83
CA ILE A 17 2.98 -11.98 -0.88
C ILE A 17 2.83 -12.68 0.48
N GLN A 18 3.52 -12.14 1.48
CA GLN A 18 3.33 -12.59 2.85
C GLN A 18 2.02 -12.03 3.39
N PRO A 19 1.32 -12.76 4.28
CA PRO A 19 0.20 -12.19 5.00
C PRO A 19 0.66 -10.91 5.73
N PRO A 20 -0.21 -9.89 5.85
CA PRO A 20 0.09 -8.70 6.65
C PRO A 20 0.45 -9.12 8.08
N ALA A 21 1.49 -8.51 8.63
CA ALA A 21 1.86 -8.69 10.04
C ALA A 21 0.76 -8.15 10.98
N ASP A 22 0.82 -8.45 12.28
CA ASP A 22 -0.20 -8.05 13.26
C ASP A 22 -0.45 -6.54 13.32
N ASN A 23 0.56 -5.74 13.01
CA ASN A 23 0.45 -4.28 12.93
C ASN A 23 0.08 -3.77 11.54
N GLN A 24 -0.03 -4.63 10.53
CA GLN A 24 -0.32 -4.22 9.15
C GLN A 24 -1.78 -4.48 8.80
N GLN A 25 -2.33 -3.62 7.93
CA GLN A 25 -3.72 -3.75 7.49
C GLN A 25 -3.84 -3.57 5.99
N ILE A 26 -4.74 -4.36 5.39
CA ILE A 26 -5.11 -4.24 3.99
C ILE A 26 -6.19 -3.15 3.86
N VAL A 27 -5.93 -2.17 3.01
CA VAL A 27 -6.82 -1.04 2.75
C VAL A 27 -6.99 -0.82 1.25
N ARG A 28 -8.08 -0.15 0.87
CA ARG A 28 -8.38 0.20 -0.52
C ARG A 28 -7.96 1.63 -0.81
N ALA A 29 -7.17 1.86 -1.86
CA ALA A 29 -6.78 3.20 -2.28
C ALA A 29 -7.95 3.92 -2.96
N LEU A 30 -8.33 5.09 -2.44
CA LEU A 30 -9.33 5.96 -3.05
C LEU A 30 -8.73 6.93 -4.07
N GLY A 31 -7.45 7.29 -3.88
CA GLY A 31 -6.68 8.12 -4.80
C GLY A 31 -5.55 8.89 -4.09
N ALA A 32 -4.65 9.48 -4.86
CA ALA A 32 -3.66 10.41 -4.30
C ALA A 32 -4.31 11.76 -3.99
N ARG A 33 -4.00 12.34 -2.82
CA ARG A 33 -4.48 13.68 -2.41
C ARG A 33 -3.45 14.80 -2.67
N GLY A 34 -2.26 14.44 -3.17
CA GLY A 34 -1.19 15.36 -3.53
C GLY A 34 0.14 14.98 -2.88
N GLY A 35 1.25 15.28 -3.55
CA GLY A 35 2.59 14.92 -3.08
C GLY A 35 2.73 13.42 -2.82
N ASN A 36 3.10 13.05 -1.59
CA ASN A 36 3.27 11.67 -1.16
C ASN A 36 2.09 11.15 -0.33
N ILE A 37 0.93 11.83 -0.36
CA ILE A 37 -0.23 11.48 0.45
C ILE A 37 -1.28 10.76 -0.41
N VAL A 38 -1.71 9.61 0.07
CA VAL A 38 -2.73 8.77 -0.55
C VAL A 38 -3.89 8.62 0.41
N GLU A 39 -5.10 8.87 -0.07
CA GLU A 39 -6.30 8.54 0.67
C GLU A 39 -6.65 7.06 0.49
N VAL A 40 -6.91 6.40 1.61
CA VAL A 40 -7.26 5.00 1.67
C VAL A 40 -8.53 4.80 2.50
N GLU A 41 -9.18 3.68 2.26
CA GLU A 41 -10.39 3.25 2.95
C GLU A 41 -10.13 1.89 3.61
N TYR A 42 -10.46 1.82 4.89
CA TYR A 42 -10.40 0.62 5.70
C TYR A 42 -11.56 -0.34 5.37
N PRO A 43 -11.45 -1.63 5.72
CA PRO A 43 -12.54 -2.59 5.53
C PRO A 43 -13.85 -2.22 6.24
N ASN A 44 -13.77 -1.40 7.30
CA ASN A 44 -14.93 -0.89 8.05
C ASN A 44 -15.60 0.34 7.38
N GLY A 45 -15.09 0.80 6.23
CA GLY A 45 -15.59 1.99 5.51
C GLY A 45 -15.03 3.33 6.02
N ALA A 46 -14.20 3.33 7.05
CA ALA A 46 -13.51 4.55 7.48
C ALA A 46 -12.40 4.92 6.48
N THR A 47 -12.22 6.21 6.24
CA THR A 47 -11.16 6.71 5.36
C THR A 47 -10.06 7.39 6.16
N THR A 48 -8.80 7.16 5.79
CA THR A 48 -7.66 7.88 6.35
C THR A 48 -6.71 8.32 5.25
N LEU A 49 -5.75 9.17 5.62
CA LEU A 49 -4.63 9.50 4.76
C LEU A 49 -3.42 8.64 5.17
N CYS A 50 -2.71 8.17 4.17
CA CYS A 50 -1.47 7.45 4.33
C CYS A 50 -0.35 8.16 3.60
N MET A 51 0.83 8.16 4.21
CA MET A 51 2.03 8.69 3.57
C MET A 51 2.76 7.58 2.82
N MET A 52 3.24 7.90 1.64
CA MET A 52 4.12 7.04 0.86
C MET A 52 5.57 7.24 1.35
N PRO A 53 6.26 6.18 1.79
CA PRO A 53 7.69 6.24 2.09
C PRO A 53 8.52 6.77 0.94
N ALA A 54 9.55 7.55 1.24
CA ALA A 54 10.48 8.08 0.24
C ALA A 54 11.16 6.98 -0.60
N LYS A 55 11.37 5.78 -0.04
CA LYS A 55 11.92 4.59 -0.75
C LYS A 55 11.06 4.14 -1.95
N PHE A 56 9.77 4.47 -1.94
CA PHE A 56 8.80 4.10 -2.95
C PHE A 56 8.43 5.23 -3.90
N ASN A 57 8.86 6.46 -3.57
CA ASN A 57 8.61 7.62 -4.39
C ASN A 57 9.19 7.41 -5.80
N ARG A 58 8.38 7.64 -6.84
CA ARG A 58 8.69 7.42 -8.27
C ARG A 58 8.79 5.96 -8.73
N LYS A 59 8.61 4.96 -7.86
CA LYS A 59 8.67 3.52 -8.22
C LYS A 59 7.32 2.83 -8.24
N LEU A 60 6.36 3.30 -7.43
CA LEU A 60 5.04 2.69 -7.31
C LEU A 60 3.96 3.63 -7.79
N TRP A 61 3.03 3.09 -8.59
CA TRP A 61 1.85 3.80 -9.04
C TRP A 61 0.64 3.29 -8.27
N VAL A 62 0.08 4.12 -7.40
CA VAL A 62 -1.17 3.77 -6.71
C VAL A 62 -2.35 4.13 -7.61
N ARG A 63 -3.11 3.12 -8.02
CA ARG A 63 -4.36 3.30 -8.78
C ARG A 63 -5.55 3.34 -7.82
N ARG A 64 -6.53 4.20 -8.09
CA ARG A 64 -7.82 4.20 -7.40
C ARG A 64 -8.50 2.84 -7.56
N GLY A 65 -9.00 2.30 -6.45
CA GLY A 65 -9.56 0.95 -6.37
C GLY A 65 -8.52 -0.16 -6.22
N GLY A 66 -7.22 0.18 -6.21
CA GLY A 66 -6.16 -0.76 -5.86
C GLY A 66 -6.14 -1.06 -4.36
N TYR A 67 -5.46 -2.14 -3.98
CA TYR A 67 -5.28 -2.51 -2.58
C TYR A 67 -3.85 -2.25 -2.14
N LEU A 68 -3.70 -1.86 -0.88
CA LEU A 68 -2.43 -1.50 -0.27
C LEU A 68 -2.33 -2.16 1.10
N ILE A 69 -1.10 -2.45 1.52
CA ILE A 69 -0.82 -2.76 2.92
C ILE A 69 -0.28 -1.48 3.56
N ILE A 70 -0.91 -1.07 4.65
CA ILE A 70 -0.47 0.05 5.47
C ILE A 70 0.04 -0.45 6.82
N GLU A 71 0.92 0.34 7.41
CA GLU A 71 1.45 0.14 8.75
C GLU A 71 1.22 1.44 9.54
N PRO A 72 0.57 1.39 10.72
CA PRO A 72 0.38 2.53 11.58
C PRO A 72 1.76 3.03 12.03
N SER A 73 1.97 4.33 11.89
CA SER A 73 3.22 4.98 12.25
C SER A 73 2.90 6.07 13.25
N PRO A 74 3.33 5.94 14.52
CA PRO A 74 3.06 6.95 15.53
C PRO A 74 3.70 8.30 15.18
N GLU A 75 4.75 8.29 14.37
CA GLU A 75 5.41 9.49 13.82
C GLU A 75 4.52 10.23 12.82
N ALA A 76 3.75 9.49 12.00
CA ALA A 76 2.82 10.10 11.04
C ALA A 76 1.62 10.77 11.75
N GLU A 77 1.17 10.18 12.87
CA GLU A 77 0.03 10.66 13.65
C GLU A 77 0.35 11.91 14.49
N GLN A 78 1.62 12.16 14.81
CA GLN A 78 2.06 13.28 15.66
C GLN A 78 2.08 14.65 14.95
N ASP A 79 1.95 14.69 13.62
CA ASP A 79 1.84 15.93 12.87
C ASP A 79 0.40 16.49 13.00
N ALA A 80 0.17 17.27 14.06
CA ALA A 80 -1.11 17.84 14.54
C ALA A 80 -1.83 18.82 13.57
N GLY A 81 -1.64 18.65 12.26
CA GLY A 81 -2.39 19.31 11.18
C GLY A 81 -2.63 18.43 9.96
N SER A 82 -1.99 17.27 9.85
CA SER A 82 -2.14 16.33 8.74
C SER A 82 -2.86 15.08 9.23
N ARG A 83 -4.01 14.73 8.63
CA ARG A 83 -4.79 13.52 8.99
C ARG A 83 -4.14 12.21 8.52
N VAL A 84 -2.81 12.15 8.56
CA VAL A 84 -2.03 11.00 8.14
C VAL A 84 -1.82 10.12 9.36
N THR A 85 -2.37 8.91 9.35
CA THR A 85 -2.29 8.01 10.53
C THR A 85 -1.37 6.81 10.29
N ALA A 86 -1.00 6.57 9.03
CA ALA A 86 -0.27 5.38 8.64
C ALA A 86 0.62 5.62 7.42
N THR A 87 1.51 4.68 7.18
CA THR A 87 2.47 4.70 6.10
C THR A 87 2.26 3.48 5.19
N ILE A 88 2.43 3.65 3.88
CA ILE A 88 2.27 2.56 2.91
C ILE A 88 3.46 1.60 3.02
N ALA A 89 3.21 0.35 3.41
CA ALA A 89 4.21 -0.70 3.47
C ALA A 89 4.40 -1.40 2.12
N ALA A 90 3.30 -1.72 1.43
CA ALA A 90 3.32 -2.42 0.14
C ALA A 90 2.10 -2.10 -0.73
N VAL A 91 2.23 -2.27 -2.05
CA VAL A 91 1.12 -2.19 -3.02
C VAL A 91 0.73 -3.60 -3.45
N LEU A 92 -0.56 -3.93 -3.38
CA LEU A 92 -1.09 -5.22 -3.79
C LEU A 92 -1.59 -5.15 -5.23
N TYR A 93 -1.05 -6.02 -6.08
CA TYR A 93 -1.56 -6.25 -7.43
C TYR A 93 -2.66 -7.31 -7.41
N GLU A 94 -3.38 -7.45 -8.52
CA GLU A 94 -4.50 -8.39 -8.64
C GLU A 94 -4.09 -9.84 -8.32
N GLU A 95 -2.88 -10.25 -8.68
CA GLU A 95 -2.35 -11.58 -8.39
C GLU A 95 -2.15 -11.78 -6.88
N HIS A 96 -1.60 -10.78 -6.19
CA HIS A 96 -1.42 -10.82 -4.73
C HIS A 96 -2.76 -10.88 -4.00
N VAL A 97 -3.75 -10.11 -4.45
CA VAL A 97 -5.11 -10.17 -3.88
C VAL A 97 -5.73 -11.55 -4.07
N LYS A 98 -5.52 -12.20 -5.22
CA LYS A 98 -5.99 -13.58 -5.45
C LYS A 98 -5.30 -14.58 -4.53
N GLN A 99 -4.01 -14.40 -4.24
CA GLN A 99 -3.27 -15.24 -3.28
C GLN A 99 -3.80 -15.05 -1.85
N LEU A 100 -3.94 -13.81 -1.39
CA LEU A 100 -4.45 -13.48 -0.06
C LEU A 100 -5.87 -14.02 0.15
N LYS A 101 -6.74 -13.91 -0.87
CA LYS A 101 -8.10 -14.49 -0.83
C LYS A 101 -8.14 -16.01 -0.74
N LYS A 102 -7.08 -16.71 -1.18
CA LYS A 102 -6.97 -18.17 -1.02
C LYS A 102 -6.51 -18.57 0.37
N MET A 103 -5.81 -17.68 1.08
CA MET A 103 -5.41 -17.91 2.46
C MET A 103 -6.62 -17.67 3.38
N GLN A 104 -7.01 -18.69 4.15
CA GLN A 104 -8.15 -18.56 5.06
C GLN A 104 -7.80 -17.59 6.20
N GLY A 105 -8.68 -16.61 6.44
CA GLY A 105 -8.57 -15.66 7.55
C GLY A 105 -7.71 -14.42 7.30
N VAL A 106 -7.21 -14.21 6.07
CA VAL A 106 -6.33 -13.06 5.73
C VAL A 106 -7.06 -11.92 5.00
N TRP A 107 -8.11 -12.24 4.23
CA TRP A 107 -8.88 -11.29 3.44
C TRP A 107 -10.29 -11.05 3.99
#